data_AF-A0A2L2YN69-F1
#
_entry.id   AF-A0A2L2YN69-F1
#
_cell.length_a   1.000
_cell.length_b   1.000
_cell.length_c   1.000
_cell.angle_alpha   90.00
_cell.angle_beta   90.00
_cell.angle_gamma   90.00
#
_symmetry.space_group_name_H-M   'P 1'
#
loop_
_entity.id
_entity.type
_entity.pdbx_description
1 polymer ?
#
loop_
_entity_poly.entity_id
_entity_poly.type
_entity_poly.pdbx_seq_one_letter_code
_entity_poly.pdbx_strand_id
1 'polypeptide(L)'
;RGPIQCYNCQNYGHTQSHCNAPARCVKCAENHRSHECNKDRTTPPKCCNCYKSHTANYTGCETRPSRRSPRTTSYSTPKLAHRLVSLIKELQELLKNEEVLRLLRGIIGETSQSQ
;
A
#
# COMPACT_ATOMS: atom_id res chain seq x y z
N ARG A 1 4.65 13.49 12.25
CA ARG A 1 5.75 12.75 11.58
C ARG A 1 5.64 12.91 10.06
N GLY A 2 6.70 13.36 9.39
CA GLY A 2 6.75 13.54 7.92
C GLY A 2 6.93 12.23 7.14
N PRO A 3 6.95 12.28 5.80
CA PRO A 3 7.22 11.10 4.98
C PRO A 3 8.63 10.55 5.25
N ILE A 4 8.79 9.23 5.10
CA ILE A 4 10.11 8.60 5.19
C ILE A 4 10.94 9.10 4.01
N GLN A 5 12.14 9.62 4.29
CA GLN A 5 13.13 10.03 3.29
C GLN A 5 14.36 9.15 3.42
N CYS A 6 14.83 8.62 2.30
CA CYS A 6 16.01 7.77 2.25
C CYS A 6 17.28 8.61 2.37
N TYR A 7 18.12 8.35 3.38
CA TYR A 7 19.39 9.08 3.56
C TYR A 7 20.45 8.75 2.49
N ASN A 8 20.28 7.67 1.73
CA ASN A 8 21.18 7.32 0.64
C ASN A 8 20.83 8.08 -0.65
N CYS A 9 19.62 7.87 -1.19
CA CYS A 9 19.23 8.43 -2.49
C CYS A 9 18.34 9.68 -2.41
N GLN A 10 17.96 10.13 -1.21
CA GLN A 10 17.12 11.30 -0.93
C GLN A 10 15.67 11.25 -1.43
N ASN A 11 15.26 10.14 -2.07
CA ASN A 11 13.88 9.89 -2.46
C ASN A 11 13.00 9.56 -1.24
N TYR A 12 11.69 9.73 -1.40
CA TYR A 12 10.71 9.41 -0.36
C TYR A 12 10.21 7.96 -0.46
N GLY A 13 9.72 7.42 0.66
CA GLY A 13 8.96 6.16 0.71
C GLY A 13 9.75 4.92 1.17
N HIS A 14 11.06 5.03 1.40
CA HIS A 14 11.88 3.92 1.90
C HIS A 14 13.06 4.40 2.75
N THR A 15 13.62 3.50 3.56
CA THR A 15 14.81 3.76 4.39
C THR A 15 16.09 3.44 3.63
N GLN A 16 17.23 3.92 4.13
CA GLN A 16 18.55 3.61 3.57
C GLN A 16 18.85 2.10 3.51
N SER A 17 18.39 1.32 4.50
CA SER A 17 18.60 -0.12 4.55
C SER A 17 17.93 -0.89 3.40
N HIS A 18 16.92 -0.30 2.77
CA HIS A 18 16.18 -0.90 1.65
C HIS A 18 16.41 -0.12 0.34
N CYS A 19 17.57 0.52 0.21
CA CYS A 19 17.91 1.35 -0.93
C CYS A 19 19.02 0.71 -1.76
N ASN A 20 18.72 0.43 -3.04
CA ASN A 20 19.69 -0.08 -4.01
C ASN A 20 20.16 1.00 -5.02
N ALA A 21 19.72 2.24 -4.84
CA ALA A 21 20.09 3.36 -5.71
C ALA A 21 21.46 3.94 -5.34
N PRO A 22 22.16 4.62 -6.26
CA PRO A 22 23.39 5.35 -5.93
C PRO A 22 23.12 6.45 -4.91
N ALA A 23 24.15 6.78 -4.13
CA ALA A 23 24.08 7.87 -3.16
C ALA A 23 23.85 9.21 -3.87
N ARG A 24 22.98 10.05 -3.31
CA ARG A 24 22.72 11.41 -3.79
C ARG A 24 22.90 12.42 -2.67
N CYS A 25 23.57 13.51 -3.00
CA CYS A 25 23.85 14.56 -2.04
C CYS A 25 22.59 15.39 -1.77
N VAL A 26 22.27 15.60 -0.49
CA VAL A 26 21.12 16.43 -0.07
C VAL A 26 21.24 17.89 -0.50
N LYS A 27 22.47 18.36 -0.77
CA LYS A 27 22.80 19.77 -1.07
C LYS A 27 22.83 20.09 -2.56
N CYS A 28 23.33 19.19 -3.42
CA CYS A 28 23.47 19.43 -4.87
C CYS A 28 22.79 18.41 -5.78
N ALA A 29 22.22 17.33 -5.26
CA ALA A 29 21.66 16.22 -6.03
C ALA A 29 22.67 15.38 -6.85
N GLU A 30 23.97 15.65 -6.73
CA GLU A 30 25.03 14.88 -7.39
C GLU A 30 25.29 13.52 -6.73
N ASN A 31 25.98 12.64 -7.45
CA ASN A 31 26.23 11.24 -7.09
C ASN A 31 27.37 11.09 -6.05
N HIS A 32 27.17 11.62 -4.86
CA HIS A 32 28.07 11.44 -3.71
C HIS A 32 27.29 11.61 -2.39
N ARG A 33 27.90 11.22 -1.26
CA ARG A 33 27.28 11.42 0.06
C ARG A 33 27.47 12.85 0.54
N SER A 34 26.54 13.35 1.37
CA SER A 34 26.55 14.75 1.83
C SER A 34 27.83 15.23 2.54
N HIS A 35 28.64 14.31 3.08
CA HIS A 35 29.93 14.60 3.72
C HIS A 35 31.09 14.71 2.71
N GLU A 36 30.97 14.11 1.53
CA GLU A 36 31.92 14.21 0.41
C GLU A 36 31.63 15.45 -0.47
N CYS A 37 30.62 16.23 -0.10
CA CYS A 37 30.14 17.34 -0.91
C CYS A 37 31.04 18.57 -0.78
N ASN A 38 31.79 18.87 -1.85
CA ASN A 38 32.66 20.06 -1.97
C ASN A 38 31.92 21.33 -2.40
N LYS A 39 30.59 21.34 -2.27
CA LYS A 39 29.76 22.48 -2.68
C LYS A 39 29.98 23.67 -1.75
N ASP A 40 30.35 24.81 -2.32
CA ASP A 40 30.45 26.07 -1.59
C ASP A 40 29.07 26.52 -1.07
N ARG A 41 29.07 27.17 0.10
CA ARG A 41 27.90 27.78 0.75
C ARG A 41 27.26 28.89 -0.08
N THR A 42 28.02 29.50 -0.99
CA THR A 42 27.57 30.57 -1.88
C THR A 42 26.67 30.07 -3.01
N THR A 43 26.88 28.84 -3.47
CA THR A 43 26.07 28.26 -4.55
C THR A 43 24.67 27.90 -4.02
N PRO A 44 23.59 28.07 -4.79
CA PRO A 44 22.27 27.63 -4.38
C PRO A 44 22.22 26.09 -4.28
N PRO A 45 21.55 25.52 -3.27
CA PRO A 45 21.33 24.07 -3.20
C PRO A 45 20.40 23.61 -4.32
N LYS A 46 20.45 22.33 -4.66
CA LYS A 46 19.58 21.71 -5.67
C LYS A 46 18.90 20.48 -5.10
N CYS A 47 17.58 20.42 -5.23
CA CYS A 47 16.77 19.32 -4.76
C CYS A 47 16.86 18.14 -5.75
N CYS A 48 17.11 16.92 -5.28
CA CYS A 48 17.14 15.74 -6.14
C CYS A 48 15.77 15.29 -6.64
N ASN A 49 14.70 15.73 -5.98
CA ASN A 49 13.33 15.28 -6.26
C ASN A 49 12.60 16.24 -7.22
N CYS A 50 12.78 17.55 -7.06
CA CYS A 50 12.11 18.57 -7.87
C CYS A 50 13.06 19.49 -8.66
N TYR A 51 14.38 19.34 -8.47
CA TYR A 51 15.43 20.10 -9.16
C TYR A 51 15.41 21.63 -8.95
N LYS A 52 14.59 22.14 -8.02
CA LYS A 52 14.54 23.55 -7.62
C LYS A 52 15.63 23.90 -6.60
N SER A 53 15.80 25.21 -6.38
CA SER A 53 16.84 25.81 -5.53
C SER A 53 16.58 25.65 -4.02
N HIS A 54 16.55 24.42 -3.52
CA HIS A 54 16.48 24.09 -2.09
C HIS A 54 17.11 22.71 -1.84
N THR A 55 17.42 22.38 -0.58
CA THR A 55 17.95 21.06 -0.21
C THR A 55 16.86 19.98 -0.27
N ALA A 56 17.22 18.72 -0.54
CA ALA A 56 16.23 17.65 -0.70
C ALA A 56 15.36 17.37 0.55
N ASN A 57 15.83 17.77 1.74
CA ASN A 57 15.10 17.67 3.01
C ASN A 57 14.16 18.87 3.29
N TYR A 58 14.06 19.84 2.38
CA TYR A 58 13.21 21.01 2.56
C TYR A 58 11.73 20.62 2.71
N THR A 59 11.10 21.12 3.76
CA THR A 59 9.74 20.71 4.16
C THR A 59 8.66 21.23 3.23
N GLY A 60 8.90 22.35 2.54
CA GLY A 60 8.00 22.98 1.56
C GLY A 60 8.24 22.54 0.12
N CYS A 61 9.03 21.48 -0.11
CA CYS A 61 9.22 20.95 -1.45
C CYS A 61 7.91 20.43 -2.04
N GLU A 62 7.56 20.85 -3.25
CA GLU A 62 6.30 20.48 -3.93
C GLU A 62 6.18 18.98 -4.19
N THR A 63 7.31 18.28 -4.39
CA THR A 63 7.34 16.82 -4.58
C THR A 63 7.32 16.06 -3.25
N ARG A 64 7.37 16.77 -2.11
CA ARG A 64 7.30 16.12 -0.80
C ARG A 64 5.92 15.49 -0.65
N PRO A 65 5.82 14.18 -0.43
CA PRO A 65 4.54 13.54 -0.20
C PRO A 65 3.88 14.19 1.02
N SER A 66 2.71 14.81 0.80
CA SER A 66 1.81 15.10 1.90
C SER A 66 1.53 13.79 2.65
N ARG A 67 1.20 13.88 3.93
CA ARG A 67 0.59 12.75 4.63
C ARG A 67 -0.63 12.36 3.82
N ARG A 68 -0.48 11.34 2.97
CA ARG A 68 -1.62 10.67 2.37
C ARG A 68 -2.45 10.26 3.58
N SER A 69 -3.65 10.83 3.73
CA SER A 69 -4.75 10.12 4.40
C SER A 69 -4.63 8.66 3.96
N PRO A 70 -4.71 7.67 4.87
CA PRO A 70 -4.55 6.26 4.52
C PRO A 70 -5.21 6.07 3.18
N ARG A 71 -4.38 5.85 2.15
CA ARG A 71 -4.89 5.73 0.79
C ARG A 71 -5.83 4.55 0.94
N THR A 72 -7.13 4.82 0.96
CA THR A 72 -8.14 3.78 0.86
C THR A 72 -7.88 3.23 -0.51
N THR A 73 -6.96 2.27 -0.59
CA THR A 73 -6.93 1.32 -1.68
C THR A 73 -8.34 0.79 -1.67
N SER A 74 -9.12 1.26 -2.64
CA SER A 74 -10.55 1.11 -2.73
C SER A 74 -10.89 -0.31 -3.13
N TYR A 75 -10.37 -1.31 -2.41
CA TYR A 75 -10.69 -2.73 -2.46
C TYR A 75 -10.29 -3.36 -1.11
N SER A 76 -11.03 -3.04 -0.05
CA SER A 76 -11.07 -3.90 1.13
C SER A 76 -12.06 -5.04 0.88
N THR A 77 -11.68 -5.96 -0.01
CA THR A 77 -12.36 -7.25 -0.23
C THR A 77 -12.07 -8.35 0.81
N PRO A 78 -11.15 -8.25 1.81
CA PRO A 78 -10.88 -9.41 2.66
C PRO A 78 -12.04 -9.73 3.60
N LYS A 79 -12.83 -8.73 4.02
CA LYS A 79 -13.98 -8.97 4.92
C LYS A 79 -15.16 -9.62 4.20
N LEU A 80 -15.48 -9.20 2.97
CA LEU A 80 -16.54 -9.81 2.17
C LEU A 80 -16.16 -11.22 1.74
N ALA A 81 -14.92 -11.40 1.26
CA ALA A 81 -14.41 -12.72 0.88
C ALA A 81 -14.44 -13.69 2.07
N HIS A 82 -14.00 -13.26 3.26
CA HIS A 82 -14.06 -14.09 4.46
C HIS A 82 -15.50 -14.46 4.84
N ARG A 83 -16.44 -13.50 4.78
CA ARG A 83 -17.86 -13.75 5.10
C ARG A 83 -18.50 -14.72 4.10
N LEU A 84 -18.18 -14.61 2.81
CA LEU A 84 -18.65 -15.54 1.78
C LEU A 84 -18.13 -16.96 2.03
N VAL A 85 -16.85 -17.11 2.35
CA VAL A 85 -16.25 -18.43 2.65
C VAL A 85 -16.88 -19.06 3.89
N SER A 86 -17.18 -18.27 4.94
CA SER A 86 -17.88 -18.79 6.13
C SER A 86 -19.29 -19.29 5.80
N LEU A 87 -20.07 -18.51 5.03
CA LEU A 87 -21.41 -18.93 4.60
C LEU A 87 -21.38 -20.20 3.74
N ILE A 88 -20.39 -20.33 2.85
CA ILE A 88 -20.23 -21.54 2.03
C ILE A 88 -19.94 -22.76 2.89
N LYS A 89 -19.11 -22.63 3.93
CA LYS A 89 -18.83 -23.74 4.86
C LYS A 89 -20.06 -24.15 5.66
N GLU A 90 -20.84 -23.18 6.15
CA GLU A 90 -22.09 -23.46 6.85
C GLU A 90 -23.09 -24.19 5.94
N LEU A 91 -23.24 -23.74 4.68
CA LEU A 91 -24.07 -24.42 3.69
C LEU A 91 -23.58 -25.85 3.39
N GLN A 92 -22.27 -26.05 3.25
CA GLN A 92 -21.71 -27.39 3.05
C GLN A 92 -21.95 -28.32 4.23
N GLU A 93 -21.95 -27.81 5.46
CA GLU A 93 -22.23 -28.63 6.65
C GLU A 93 -23.72 -29.00 6.76
N LEU A 94 -24.61 -28.05 6.45
CA LEU A 94 -26.05 -28.31 6.39
C LEU A 94 -26.41 -29.35 5.32
N LEU A 95 -25.74 -29.32 4.17
CA LEU A 95 -25.93 -30.30 3.10
C LEU A 95 -25.35 -31.69 3.41
N LYS A 96 -24.56 -31.87 4.47
CA LYS A 96 -24.12 -33.20 4.94
C LYS A 96 -25.15 -33.86 5.86
N ASN A 97 -26.16 -33.13 6.32
CA ASN A 97 -27.17 -33.66 7.23
C ASN A 97 -28.28 -34.38 6.43
N GLU A 98 -28.29 -35.71 6.49
CA GLU A 98 -29.27 -36.56 5.81
C GLU A 98 -30.72 -36.27 6.20
N GLU A 99 -30.98 -35.90 7.46
CA GLU A 99 -32.34 -35.54 7.92
C GLU A 99 -32.83 -34.24 7.25
N VAL A 100 -31.93 -33.26 7.12
CA VAL A 100 -32.21 -32.00 6.41
C VAL A 100 -32.43 -32.26 4.92
N LEU A 101 -31.63 -33.15 4.30
CA LEU A 101 -31.82 -33.53 2.90
C LEU A 101 -33.11 -34.31 2.66
N ARG A 102 -33.54 -35.15 3.61
CA ARG A 102 -34.84 -35.86 3.57
C ARG A 102 -36.00 -34.88 3.67
N LEU A 103 -35.93 -33.92 4.58
CA LEU A 103 -36.94 -32.86 4.72
C LEU A 103 -37.02 -31.98 3.47
N LEU A 104 -35.87 -31.53 2.93
CA LEU A 104 -35.82 -30.73 1.70
C LEU A 104 -36.39 -31.49 0.50
N ARG A 105 -36.10 -32.79 0.36
CA ARG A 105 -36.70 -33.64 -0.69
C ARG A 105 -38.20 -33.84 -0.50
N GLY A 106 -38.69 -33.93 0.73
CA GLY A 106 -40.12 -33.95 1.01
C GLY A 106 -40.82 -32.66 0.59
N ILE A 107 -40.23 -31.50 0.92
CA ILE A 107 -40.78 -30.18 0.58
C ILE A 107 -40.76 -29.91 -0.93
N ILE A 108 -39.69 -30.33 -1.63
CA ILE A 108 -39.56 -30.14 -3.08
C ILE A 108 -40.36 -31.21 -3.86
N GLY A 109 -40.53 -32.41 -3.28
CA GLY A 109 -41.13 -33.59 -3.92
C GLY A 109 -42.66 -33.62 -3.98
N GLU A 110 -43.39 -32.71 -3.33
CA GLU A 110 -44.87 -32.66 -3.40
C GLU A 110 -45.41 -31.92 -4.64
N THR A 111 -44.56 -31.43 -5.55
CA THR A 111 -45.00 -30.71 -6.76
C THR A 111 -45.43 -31.61 -7.93
N SER A 112 -45.52 -32.93 -7.74
CA SER A 112 -45.86 -33.88 -8.82
C SER A 112 -46.92 -34.90 -8.43
N GLN A 113 -48.02 -34.50 -7.78
CA GLN A 113 -49.30 -35.22 -7.90
C GLN A 113 -50.46 -34.24 -7.92
N SER A 114 -50.87 -33.81 -9.10
CA SER A 114 -52.23 -33.37 -9.40
C SER A 114 -52.49 -33.58 -10.90
N GLN A 115 -53.61 -34.23 -11.14
CA GLN A 115 -54.21 -34.77 -12.38
C GLN A 115 -53.99 -33.98 -13.67
#